data_AF-A0A2P6W8F2-F1
#
_entry.id   AF-A0A2P6W8F2-F1
#
_cell.length_a   1.000
_cell.length_b   1.000
_cell.length_c   1.000
_cell.angle_alpha   90.00
_cell.angle_beta   90.00
_cell.angle_gamma   90.00
#
_symmetry.space_group_name_H-M   'P 1'
#
loop_
_entity.id
_entity.type
_entity.pdbx_description
1 polymer ?
#
loop_
_entity_poly.entity_id
_entity_poly.type
_entity_poly.pdbx_seq_one_letter_code
_entity_poly.pdbx_strand_id
1 'polypeptide(L)'
;IILSIALVLVSTASAAENHTEIRNDLTEAEQAIQEMENSNVRTERVESLLNTANQSFQAQKNLAENQDAKPDFSRTRELTSEIREIKETALRVNDRINSLEERIEELEGQDLDLSGVKTAFNELNQTFHNQRFEEAEGQVENVYSEISDAKSIQTQVQAFTSAQRQNIIVLYQQSANYAANNRFIRSPHQRIQAVETGIQKREPHREKTGYRRHDTTGPAGILRQRQRFEDSLQDENRKIPGNEKRHRTGHKRDRITSKKY
;
A
#
# COMPACT_ATOMS: atom_id res chain seq x y z
N ILE A 1 -40.14 -1.13 -81.68
CA ILE A 1 -39.00 -1.06 -80.71
C ILE A 1 -39.59 -0.48 -79.42
N ILE A 2 -39.89 -1.33 -78.44
CA ILE A 2 -40.45 -0.92 -77.15
C ILE A 2 -39.28 -0.84 -76.17
N LEU A 3 -38.96 0.36 -75.71
CA LEU A 3 -37.85 0.65 -74.82
C LEU A 3 -38.34 0.48 -73.37
N SER A 4 -38.11 -0.70 -72.79
CA SER A 4 -38.40 -0.98 -71.39
C SER A 4 -37.35 -0.34 -70.48
N ILE A 5 -37.68 0.82 -69.91
CA ILE A 5 -36.90 1.43 -68.82
C ILE A 5 -37.23 0.67 -67.54
N ALA A 6 -36.35 -0.27 -67.18
CA ALA A 6 -36.38 -0.92 -65.88
C ALA A 6 -35.85 0.08 -64.83
N LEU A 7 -36.77 0.71 -64.10
CA LEU A 7 -36.46 1.55 -62.95
C LEU A 7 -35.99 0.65 -61.80
N VAL A 8 -34.68 0.48 -61.65
CA VAL A 8 -34.08 -0.24 -60.53
C VAL A 8 -34.22 0.62 -59.28
N LEU A 9 -35.25 0.36 -58.49
CA LEU A 9 -35.39 0.86 -57.11
C LEU A 9 -34.30 0.21 -56.26
N VAL A 10 -33.14 0.85 -56.16
CA VAL A 10 -32.09 0.45 -55.22
C VAL A 10 -32.57 0.79 -53.80
N SER A 11 -32.75 -0.25 -52.98
CA SER A 11 -33.22 -0.15 -51.60
C SER A 11 -32.37 0.80 -50.74
N THR A 12 -32.93 1.95 -50.36
CA THR A 12 -32.33 2.92 -49.42
C THR A 12 -32.40 2.49 -47.95
N ALA A 13 -32.75 1.24 -47.66
CA ALA A 13 -33.01 0.73 -46.31
C ALA A 13 -31.78 0.74 -45.37
N SER A 14 -30.54 0.70 -45.89
CA SER A 14 -29.34 0.57 -45.04
C SER A 14 -28.97 1.82 -44.24
N ALA A 15 -29.48 3.01 -44.60
CA ALA A 15 -29.15 4.25 -43.90
C ALA A 15 -30.00 4.45 -42.62
N ALA A 16 -31.26 4.03 -42.64
CA ALA A 16 -32.19 4.20 -41.52
C ALA A 16 -31.87 3.29 -40.33
N GLU A 17 -31.34 2.09 -40.59
CA GLU A 17 -31.00 1.09 -39.56
C GLU A 17 -29.89 1.60 -38.63
N ASN A 18 -28.89 2.30 -39.17
CA ASN A 18 -27.78 2.86 -38.39
C ASN A 18 -28.22 3.97 -37.41
N HIS A 19 -29.25 4.75 -37.72
CA HIS A 19 -29.66 5.87 -36.86
C HIS A 19 -30.31 5.40 -35.55
N THR A 20 -31.09 4.33 -35.61
CA THR A 20 -31.76 3.75 -34.44
C THR A 20 -30.75 3.10 -33.50
N GLU A 21 -29.78 2.36 -34.04
CA GLU A 21 -28.71 1.73 -33.26
C GLU A 21 -27.91 2.78 -32.48
N ILE A 22 -27.44 3.84 -33.15
CA ILE A 22 -26.65 4.90 -32.49
C ILE A 22 -27.45 5.65 -31.41
N ARG A 23 -28.77 5.82 -31.61
CA ARG A 23 -29.62 6.39 -30.55
C ARG A 23 -29.72 5.48 -29.34
N ASN A 24 -29.83 4.17 -29.55
CA ASN A 24 -29.84 3.22 -28.46
C ASN A 24 -28.51 3.29 -27.69
N ASP A 25 -27.36 3.37 -28.37
CA ASP A 25 -26.05 3.53 -27.73
C ASP A 25 -25.97 4.79 -26.87
N LEU A 26 -26.53 5.91 -27.33
CA LEU A 26 -26.60 7.16 -26.57
C LEU A 26 -27.51 7.03 -25.34
N THR A 27 -28.66 6.38 -25.48
CA THR A 27 -29.57 6.11 -24.36
C THR A 27 -28.94 5.16 -23.33
N GLU A 28 -28.19 4.14 -23.77
CA GLU A 28 -27.43 3.27 -22.86
C GLU A 28 -26.33 4.06 -22.12
N ALA A 29 -25.67 5.01 -22.79
CA ALA A 29 -24.69 5.88 -22.15
C ALA A 29 -25.35 6.82 -21.12
N GLU A 30 -26.53 7.37 -21.39
CA GLU A 30 -27.32 8.14 -20.40
C GLU A 30 -27.68 7.29 -19.18
N GLN A 31 -28.14 6.05 -19.40
CA GLN A 31 -28.43 5.11 -18.31
C GLN A 31 -27.17 4.78 -17.50
N ALA A 32 -26.03 4.61 -18.17
CA ALA A 32 -24.75 4.38 -17.51
C ALA A 32 -24.35 5.53 -16.58
N ILE A 33 -24.57 6.78 -17.01
CA ILE A 33 -24.35 7.97 -16.17
C ILE A 33 -25.31 7.97 -14.98
N GLN A 34 -26.60 7.70 -15.21
CA GLN A 34 -27.58 7.64 -14.13
C GLN A 34 -27.26 6.57 -13.08
N GLU A 35 -26.74 5.42 -13.50
CA GLU A 35 -26.23 4.38 -12.58
C GLU A 35 -25.09 4.90 -11.71
N MET A 36 -24.13 5.64 -12.28
CA MET A 36 -23.04 6.27 -11.51
C MET A 36 -23.58 7.27 -10.50
N GLU A 37 -24.52 8.13 -10.89
CA GLU A 37 -25.15 9.10 -9.98
C GLU A 37 -25.89 8.40 -8.83
N ASN A 38 -26.64 7.33 -9.14
CA ASN A 38 -27.35 6.55 -8.13
C ASN A 38 -26.40 5.87 -7.13
N SER A 39 -25.18 5.57 -7.56
CA SER A 39 -24.09 5.08 -6.70
C SER A 39 -23.27 6.20 -6.04
N ASN A 40 -23.72 7.46 -6.14
CA ASN A 40 -23.04 8.65 -5.60
C ASN A 40 -21.60 8.84 -6.16
N VAL A 41 -21.36 8.38 -7.39
CA VAL A 41 -20.11 8.57 -8.12
C VAL A 41 -20.22 9.81 -8.98
N ARG A 42 -19.19 10.67 -8.95
CA ARG A 42 -19.12 11.90 -9.76
C ARG A 42 -19.12 11.62 -11.26
N THR A 43 -19.90 12.39 -12.04
CA THR A 43 -20.20 12.13 -13.47
C THR A 43 -19.71 13.19 -14.46
N GLU A 44 -19.08 14.28 -14.03
CA GLU A 44 -18.68 15.40 -14.90
C GLU A 44 -17.85 14.97 -16.14
N ARG A 45 -16.89 14.04 -16.00
CA ARG A 45 -16.10 13.51 -17.15
C ARG A 45 -16.99 12.80 -18.17
N VAL A 46 -17.87 11.90 -17.73
CA VAL A 46 -18.71 11.10 -18.63
C VAL A 46 -19.85 11.93 -19.25
N GLU A 47 -20.39 12.92 -18.54
CA GLU A 47 -21.34 13.89 -19.09
C GLU A 47 -20.71 14.73 -20.21
N SER A 48 -19.46 15.16 -20.05
CA SER A 48 -18.71 15.86 -21.10
C SER A 48 -18.52 14.99 -22.35
N LEU A 49 -18.21 13.70 -22.16
CA LEU A 49 -18.12 12.72 -23.26
C LEU A 49 -19.48 12.53 -23.94
N LEU A 50 -20.57 12.41 -23.18
CA LEU A 50 -21.92 12.26 -23.74
C LEU A 50 -22.33 13.49 -24.55
N ASN A 51 -22.06 14.69 -24.05
CA ASN A 51 -22.29 15.93 -24.78
C ASN A 51 -21.53 15.96 -26.11
N THR A 52 -20.27 15.51 -26.11
CA THR A 52 -19.46 15.39 -27.33
C THR A 52 -20.01 14.34 -28.29
N ALA A 53 -20.46 13.20 -27.78
CA ALA A 53 -21.07 12.12 -28.56
C ALA A 53 -22.37 12.57 -29.24
N ASN A 54 -23.21 13.31 -28.50
CA ASN A 54 -24.44 13.93 -29.00
C ASN A 54 -24.15 14.95 -30.12
N GLN A 55 -23.17 15.82 -29.93
CA GLN A 55 -22.77 16.78 -30.97
C GLN A 55 -22.28 16.07 -32.25
N SER A 56 -21.44 15.03 -32.09
CA SER A 56 -20.97 14.21 -33.20
C SER A 56 -22.13 13.54 -33.94
N PHE A 57 -23.09 12.96 -33.21
CA PHE A 57 -24.28 12.33 -33.79
C PHE A 57 -25.13 13.34 -34.59
N GLN A 58 -25.41 14.51 -34.03
CA GLN A 58 -26.21 15.54 -34.72
C GLN A 58 -25.51 16.06 -35.98
N ALA A 59 -24.19 16.24 -35.94
CA ALA A 59 -23.42 16.66 -37.11
C ALA A 59 -23.55 15.64 -38.26
N GLN A 60 -23.38 14.35 -37.96
CA GLN A 60 -23.48 13.27 -38.94
C GLN A 60 -24.89 13.09 -39.49
N LYS A 61 -25.91 13.22 -38.62
CA LYS A 61 -27.30 13.21 -39.03
C LYS A 61 -27.60 14.36 -40.02
N ASN A 62 -27.15 15.57 -39.71
CA ASN A 62 -27.34 16.73 -40.59
C ASN A 62 -26.62 16.57 -41.94
N LEU A 63 -25.44 15.93 -41.97
CA LEU A 63 -24.73 15.63 -43.22
C LEU A 63 -25.53 14.65 -44.10
N ALA A 64 -26.08 13.60 -43.49
CA ALA A 64 -26.90 12.62 -44.20
C ALA A 64 -28.18 13.24 -44.80
N GLU A 65 -28.82 14.17 -44.07
CA GLU A 65 -30.05 14.83 -44.52
C GLU A 65 -29.82 15.87 -45.63
N ASN A 66 -28.65 16.51 -45.69
CA ASN A 66 -28.41 17.66 -46.58
C ASN A 66 -27.56 17.38 -47.83
N GLN A 67 -26.76 16.30 -47.85
CA GLN A 67 -25.70 16.13 -48.87
C GLN A 67 -25.71 14.77 -49.57
N ASP A 68 -26.72 13.92 -49.35
CA ASP A 68 -26.74 12.50 -49.79
C ASP A 68 -25.44 11.74 -49.39
N ALA A 69 -24.74 12.24 -48.38
CA ALA A 69 -23.50 11.66 -47.89
C ALA A 69 -23.82 10.49 -46.97
N LYS A 70 -23.01 9.42 -47.04
CA LYS A 70 -23.10 8.31 -46.10
C LYS A 70 -22.56 8.78 -44.73
N PRO A 71 -23.40 8.86 -43.68
CA PRO A 71 -22.93 9.30 -42.37
C PRO A 71 -21.95 8.30 -41.76
N ASP A 72 -20.99 8.81 -40.99
CA ASP A 72 -20.03 8.00 -40.23
C ASP A 72 -20.20 8.26 -38.72
N PHE A 73 -20.78 7.30 -38.03
CA PHE A 73 -21.03 7.36 -36.58
C PHE A 73 -19.95 6.69 -35.73
N SER A 74 -18.81 6.31 -36.29
CA SER A 74 -17.69 5.67 -35.57
C SER A 74 -17.33 6.43 -34.29
N ARG A 75 -17.16 7.76 -34.39
CA ARG A 75 -16.80 8.60 -33.25
C ARG A 75 -17.85 8.59 -32.13
N THR A 76 -19.14 8.57 -32.48
CA THR A 76 -20.20 8.49 -31.47
C THR A 76 -20.16 7.16 -30.74
N ARG A 77 -19.96 6.04 -31.47
CA ARG A 77 -19.82 4.70 -30.86
C ARG A 77 -18.60 4.59 -29.94
N GLU A 78 -17.46 5.15 -30.36
CA GLU A 78 -16.26 5.19 -29.52
C GLU A 78 -16.54 5.87 -28.18
N LEU A 79 -17.17 7.05 -28.21
CA LEU A 79 -17.45 7.82 -27.00
C LEU A 79 -18.48 7.14 -26.09
N THR A 80 -19.53 6.53 -26.63
CA THR A 80 -20.51 5.78 -25.82
C THR A 80 -19.93 4.49 -25.25
N SER A 81 -18.99 3.85 -25.94
CA SER A 81 -18.20 2.73 -25.38
C SER A 81 -17.32 3.20 -24.22
N GLU A 82 -16.58 4.29 -24.40
CA GLU A 82 -15.71 4.86 -23.36
C GLU A 82 -16.49 5.21 -22.09
N ILE A 83 -17.70 5.77 -22.21
CA ILE A 83 -18.58 6.05 -21.07
C ILE A 83 -18.92 4.78 -20.29
N ARG A 84 -19.25 3.68 -20.97
CA ARG A 84 -19.59 2.41 -20.34
C ARG A 84 -18.38 1.79 -19.62
N GLU A 85 -17.21 1.83 -20.25
CA GLU A 85 -15.95 1.35 -19.65
C GLU A 85 -15.56 2.16 -18.41
N ILE A 86 -15.72 3.49 -18.47
CA ILE A 86 -15.49 4.38 -17.32
C ILE A 86 -16.46 4.03 -16.19
N LYS A 87 -17.76 3.83 -16.48
CA LYS A 87 -18.75 3.40 -15.48
C LYS A 87 -18.31 2.11 -14.79
N GLU A 88 -18.02 1.07 -15.56
CA GLU A 88 -17.66 -0.24 -15.01
C GLU A 88 -16.45 -0.17 -14.07
N THR A 89 -15.43 0.59 -14.48
CA THR A 89 -14.25 0.82 -13.66
C THR A 89 -14.59 1.62 -12.40
N ALA A 90 -15.35 2.72 -12.54
CA ALA A 90 -15.71 3.59 -11.43
C ALA A 90 -16.53 2.85 -10.36
N LEU A 91 -17.55 2.08 -10.75
CA LEU A 91 -18.37 1.31 -9.81
C LEU A 91 -17.54 0.23 -9.10
N ARG A 92 -16.68 -0.49 -9.84
CA ARG A 92 -15.79 -1.50 -9.24
C ARG A 92 -14.83 -0.89 -8.23
N VAL A 93 -14.23 0.26 -8.54
CA VAL A 93 -13.32 0.95 -7.62
C VAL A 93 -14.07 1.49 -6.41
N ASN A 94 -15.29 2.01 -6.59
CA ASN A 94 -16.15 2.48 -5.49
C ASN A 94 -16.44 1.36 -4.49
N ASP A 95 -16.82 0.17 -4.96
CA ASP A 95 -17.06 -0.99 -4.10
C ASP A 95 -15.81 -1.40 -3.31
N ARG A 96 -14.64 -1.33 -3.95
CA ARG A 96 -13.35 -1.62 -3.29
C ARG A 96 -12.98 -0.56 -2.26
N ILE A 97 -13.25 0.72 -2.52
CA ILE A 97 -13.05 1.81 -1.55
C ILE A 97 -13.93 1.59 -0.32
N ASN A 98 -15.22 1.27 -0.51
CA ASN A 98 -16.13 1.00 0.62
C ASN A 98 -15.65 -0.18 1.46
N SER A 99 -15.21 -1.27 0.82
CA SER A 99 -14.64 -2.42 1.52
C SER A 99 -13.35 -2.08 2.27
N LEU A 100 -12.49 -1.23 1.71
CA LEU A 100 -11.29 -0.74 2.37
C LEU A 100 -11.62 0.15 3.58
N GLU A 101 -12.62 1.02 3.47
CA GLU A 101 -13.07 1.90 4.55
C GLU A 101 -13.52 1.07 5.76
N GLU A 102 -14.45 0.14 5.56
CA GLU A 102 -14.90 -0.79 6.60
C GLU A 102 -13.71 -1.54 7.22
N ARG A 103 -12.77 -2.00 6.38
CA ARG A 103 -11.60 -2.73 6.86
C ARG A 103 -10.65 -1.85 7.68
N ILE A 104 -10.49 -0.58 7.34
CA ILE A 104 -9.67 0.37 8.09
C ILE A 104 -10.33 0.64 9.45
N GLU A 105 -11.64 0.87 9.49
CA GLU A 105 -12.40 1.06 10.74
C GLU A 105 -12.24 -0.13 11.70
N GLU A 106 -12.32 -1.37 11.18
CA GLU A 106 -12.06 -2.58 11.97
C GLU A 106 -10.66 -2.62 12.58
N LEU A 107 -9.65 -2.11 11.86
CA LEU A 107 -8.25 -2.12 12.30
C LEU A 107 -7.97 -1.00 13.31
N GLU A 108 -8.68 0.12 13.25
CA GLU A 108 -8.56 1.21 14.22
C GLU A 108 -8.87 0.75 15.65
N GLY A 109 -9.74 -0.25 15.80
CA GLY A 109 -10.04 -0.88 17.09
C GLY A 109 -8.91 -1.77 17.67
N GLN A 110 -7.82 -2.01 16.94
CA GLN A 110 -6.79 -3.00 17.29
C GLN A 110 -5.46 -2.39 17.77
N ASP A 111 -5.43 -1.10 18.09
CA ASP A 111 -4.22 -0.37 18.54
C ASP A 111 -3.04 -0.54 17.55
N LEU A 112 -3.36 -0.51 16.26
CA LEU A 112 -2.42 -0.57 15.15
C LEU A 112 -1.98 0.85 14.73
N ASP A 113 -0.70 1.01 14.37
CA ASP A 113 -0.27 2.21 13.63
C ASP A 113 -0.77 2.11 12.19
N LEU A 114 -1.78 2.92 11.87
CA LEU A 114 -2.40 2.98 10.55
C LEU A 114 -2.05 4.26 9.78
N SER A 115 -1.00 4.97 10.18
CA SER A 115 -0.62 6.24 9.53
C SER A 115 -0.32 6.09 8.03
N GLY A 116 0.41 5.03 7.64
CA GLY A 116 0.68 4.68 6.24
C GLY A 116 -0.60 4.35 5.48
N VAL A 117 -1.44 3.48 6.05
CA VAL A 117 -2.73 3.06 5.50
C VAL A 117 -3.65 4.26 5.23
N LYS A 118 -3.81 5.16 6.20
CA LYS A 118 -4.64 6.36 6.08
C LYS A 118 -4.12 7.31 4.99
N THR A 119 -2.80 7.43 4.87
CA THR A 119 -2.18 8.27 3.82
C THR A 119 -2.51 7.71 2.44
N ALA A 120 -2.24 6.41 2.23
CA ALA A 120 -2.53 5.75 0.95
C ALA A 120 -4.04 5.77 0.62
N PHE A 121 -4.91 5.56 1.60
CA PHE A 121 -6.36 5.62 1.41
C PHE A 121 -6.85 7.02 1.03
N ASN A 122 -6.30 8.07 1.64
CA ASN A 122 -6.63 9.45 1.27
C ASN A 122 -6.18 9.80 -0.16
N GLU A 123 -5.00 9.34 -0.59
CA GLU A 123 -4.52 9.51 -1.96
C GLU A 123 -5.41 8.80 -2.97
N LEU A 124 -5.86 7.58 -2.64
CA LEU A 124 -6.84 6.81 -3.42
C LEU A 124 -8.16 7.59 -3.55
N ASN A 125 -8.74 8.06 -2.45
CA ASN A 125 -9.99 8.83 -2.45
C ASN A 125 -9.88 10.12 -3.27
N GLN A 126 -8.75 10.83 -3.16
CA GLN A 126 -8.52 12.03 -3.95
C GLN A 126 -8.44 11.71 -5.45
N THR A 127 -7.74 10.63 -5.83
CA THR A 127 -7.63 10.19 -7.22
C THR A 127 -8.98 9.78 -7.79
N PHE A 128 -9.77 9.05 -7.01
CA PHE A 128 -11.15 8.66 -7.35
C PHE A 128 -12.06 9.87 -7.52
N HIS A 129 -12.05 10.84 -6.58
CA HIS A 129 -12.83 12.08 -6.67
C HIS A 129 -12.45 12.98 -7.86
N ASN A 130 -11.24 12.84 -8.38
CA ASN A 130 -10.78 13.50 -9.59
C ASN A 130 -11.13 12.72 -10.88
N GLN A 131 -11.95 11.66 -10.78
CA GLN A 131 -12.43 10.85 -11.91
C GLN A 131 -11.32 10.16 -12.72
N ARG A 132 -10.19 9.86 -12.04
CA ARG A 132 -9.06 9.08 -12.57
C ARG A 132 -9.21 7.63 -12.12
N PHE A 133 -10.34 7.00 -12.47
CA PHE A 133 -10.76 5.71 -11.91
C PHE A 133 -9.77 4.57 -12.20
N GLU A 134 -9.15 4.58 -13.38
CA GLU A 134 -8.16 3.59 -13.81
C GLU A 134 -6.88 3.67 -12.95
N GLU A 135 -6.48 4.88 -12.55
CA GLU A 135 -5.36 5.09 -11.63
C GLU A 135 -5.72 4.74 -10.19
N ALA A 136 -6.93 5.12 -9.77
CA ALA A 136 -7.48 4.75 -8.47
C ALA A 136 -7.53 3.22 -8.32
N GLU A 137 -7.94 2.47 -9.36
CA GLU A 137 -7.94 1.00 -9.35
C GLU A 137 -6.56 0.42 -9.04
N GLY A 138 -5.50 1.00 -9.62
CA GLY A 138 -4.11 0.60 -9.34
C GLY A 138 -3.65 0.97 -7.92
N GLN A 139 -4.17 2.06 -7.34
CA GLN A 139 -3.83 2.49 -5.98
C GLN A 139 -4.49 1.64 -4.89
N VAL A 140 -5.58 0.92 -5.19
CA VAL A 140 -6.23 0.01 -4.21
C VAL A 140 -5.25 -1.02 -3.66
N GLU A 141 -4.38 -1.58 -4.50
CA GLU A 141 -3.36 -2.56 -4.06
C GLU A 141 -2.34 -1.95 -3.10
N ASN A 142 -2.01 -0.67 -3.27
CA ASN A 142 -1.10 0.02 -2.36
C ASN A 142 -1.71 0.11 -0.95
N VAL A 143 -3.01 0.40 -0.84
CA VAL A 143 -3.70 0.43 0.46
C VAL A 143 -3.68 -0.95 1.13
N TYR A 144 -3.95 -2.02 0.37
CA TYR A 144 -3.86 -3.39 0.89
C TYR A 144 -2.43 -3.76 1.33
N SER A 145 -1.41 -3.31 0.60
CA SER A 145 -0.01 -3.51 0.99
C SER A 145 0.29 -2.83 2.32
N GLU A 146 -0.09 -1.56 2.49
CA GLU A 146 0.10 -0.83 3.75
C GLU A 146 -0.64 -1.51 4.93
N ILE A 147 -1.83 -2.06 4.69
CA ILE A 147 -2.57 -2.86 5.70
C ILE A 147 -1.77 -4.11 6.10
N SER A 148 -1.19 -4.80 5.12
CA SER A 148 -0.36 -5.98 5.35
C SER A 148 0.88 -5.63 6.19
N ASP A 149 1.55 -4.54 5.85
CA ASP A 149 2.74 -4.07 6.54
C ASP A 149 2.45 -3.66 7.99
N ALA A 150 1.36 -2.92 8.24
CA ALA A 150 0.93 -2.56 9.59
C ALA A 150 0.69 -3.81 10.47
N LYS A 151 0.02 -4.83 9.94
CA LYS A 151 -0.21 -6.11 10.64
C LYS A 151 1.08 -6.90 10.89
N SER A 152 1.99 -6.91 9.91
CA SER A 152 3.28 -7.58 10.03
C SER A 152 4.11 -6.97 11.16
N ILE A 153 4.19 -5.64 11.20
CA ILE A 153 4.88 -4.90 12.27
C ILE A 153 4.29 -5.25 13.64
N GLN A 154 2.95 -5.25 13.78
CA GLN A 154 2.30 -5.61 15.05
C GLN A 154 2.65 -7.03 15.50
N THR A 155 2.60 -7.99 14.56
CA THR A 155 2.93 -9.39 14.84
C THR A 155 4.38 -9.52 15.32
N GLN A 156 5.31 -8.80 14.70
CA GLN A 156 6.71 -8.78 15.13
C GLN A 156 6.89 -8.18 16.53
N VAL A 157 6.22 -7.06 16.82
CA VAL A 157 6.24 -6.43 18.15
C VAL A 157 5.67 -7.37 19.23
N GLN A 158 4.57 -8.06 18.95
CA GLN A 158 3.97 -9.04 19.86
C GLN A 158 4.90 -10.25 20.09
N ALA A 159 5.53 -10.77 19.04
CA ALA A 159 6.49 -11.87 19.16
C ALA A 159 7.72 -11.45 19.98
N PHE A 160 8.25 -10.25 19.73
CA PHE A 160 9.39 -9.69 20.46
C PHE A 160 9.08 -9.48 21.95
N THR A 161 7.96 -8.83 22.26
CA THR A 161 7.53 -8.59 23.65
C THR A 161 7.25 -9.90 24.40
N SER A 162 6.68 -10.90 23.74
CA SER A 162 6.47 -12.23 24.31
C SER A 162 7.80 -12.92 24.63
N ALA A 163 8.77 -12.87 23.71
CA ALA A 163 10.11 -13.42 23.94
C ALA A 163 10.83 -12.71 25.11
N GLN A 164 10.73 -11.38 25.21
CA GLN A 164 11.29 -10.62 26.33
C GLN A 164 10.65 -11.00 27.67
N ARG A 165 9.32 -11.14 27.72
CA ARG A 165 8.61 -11.58 28.93
C ARG A 165 9.10 -12.96 29.39
N GLN A 166 9.25 -13.90 28.46
CA GLN A 166 9.75 -15.22 28.79
C GLN A 166 11.18 -15.19 29.35
N ASN A 167 12.07 -14.39 28.76
CA ASN A 167 13.44 -14.21 29.26
C ASN A 167 13.45 -13.64 30.68
N ILE A 168 12.60 -12.64 30.96
CA ILE A 168 12.49 -12.05 32.30
C ILE A 168 12.01 -13.10 33.31
N ILE A 169 10.98 -13.87 32.99
CA ILE A 169 10.46 -14.93 33.86
C ILE A 169 11.55 -15.97 34.19
N VAL A 170 12.32 -16.39 33.18
CA VAL A 170 13.43 -17.35 33.37
C VAL A 170 14.49 -16.77 34.31
N LEU A 171 14.87 -15.50 34.17
CA LEU A 171 15.81 -14.84 35.07
C LEU A 171 15.29 -14.79 36.52
N TYR A 172 14.01 -14.46 36.71
CA TYR A 172 13.38 -14.47 38.03
C TYR A 172 13.35 -15.87 38.64
N GLN A 173 12.96 -16.90 37.89
CA GLN A 173 12.96 -18.29 38.36
C GLN A 173 14.36 -18.77 38.74
N GLN A 174 15.38 -18.44 37.93
CA GLN A 174 16.77 -18.73 38.26
C GLN A 174 17.20 -18.06 39.56
N SER A 175 16.96 -16.76 39.72
CA SER A 175 17.30 -16.03 40.94
C SER A 175 16.61 -16.58 42.19
N ALA A 176 15.34 -16.97 42.09
CA ALA A 176 14.59 -17.60 43.17
C ALA A 176 15.18 -18.97 43.55
N ASN A 177 15.53 -19.79 42.56
CA ASN A 177 16.18 -21.09 42.78
C ASN A 177 17.56 -20.93 43.44
N TYR A 178 18.35 -19.94 43.02
CA TYR A 178 19.62 -19.60 43.67
C TYR A 178 19.43 -19.18 45.14
N ALA A 179 18.43 -18.35 45.43
CA ALA A 179 18.12 -17.94 46.80
C ALA A 179 17.65 -19.11 47.69
N ALA A 180 16.82 -20.01 47.15
CA ALA A 180 16.35 -21.20 47.84
C ALA A 180 17.48 -22.18 48.15
N ASN A 181 18.36 -22.47 47.17
CA ASN A 181 19.51 -23.35 47.37
C ASN A 181 20.51 -22.79 48.39
N ASN A 182 20.76 -21.47 48.38
CA ASN A 182 21.64 -20.85 49.38
C ASN A 182 21.06 -20.83 50.80
N ARG A 183 19.73 -20.88 50.98
CA ARG A 183 19.11 -21.02 52.31
C ARG A 183 19.28 -22.41 52.91
N PHE A 184 19.35 -23.46 52.08
CA PHE A 184 19.45 -24.84 52.55
C PHE A 184 20.89 -25.32 52.82
N ILE A 185 21.91 -24.70 52.21
CA ILE A 185 23.26 -25.28 52.20
C ILE A 185 24.11 -24.98 53.44
N ARG A 186 23.73 -24.07 54.35
CA ARG A 186 24.49 -23.96 55.62
C ARG A 186 23.61 -23.59 56.80
N SER A 187 23.37 -24.55 57.68
CA SER A 187 23.07 -24.21 59.08
C SER A 187 24.21 -23.32 59.62
N PRO A 188 23.94 -22.41 60.57
CA PRO A 188 24.99 -21.59 61.19
C PRO A 188 26.19 -22.43 61.66
N HIS A 189 25.96 -23.67 62.11
CA HIS A 189 27.02 -24.62 62.46
C HIS A 189 27.90 -25.06 61.28
N GLN A 190 27.34 -25.32 60.10
CA GLN A 190 28.13 -25.64 58.90
C GLN A 190 28.86 -24.40 58.34
N ARG A 191 28.36 -23.18 58.58
CA ARG A 191 29.12 -21.94 58.28
C ARG A 191 30.36 -21.81 59.15
N ILE A 192 30.27 -22.16 60.43
CA ILE A 192 31.37 -22.05 61.39
C ILE A 192 32.44 -23.14 61.12
N GLN A 193 32.04 -24.40 60.90
CA GLN A 193 32.99 -25.48 60.59
C GLN A 193 33.77 -25.28 59.28
N ALA A 194 33.15 -24.67 58.25
CA ALA A 194 33.82 -24.37 56.99
C ALA A 194 34.85 -23.21 57.12
N VAL A 195 34.64 -22.29 58.06
CA VAL A 195 35.60 -21.23 58.39
C VAL A 195 36.76 -21.81 59.21
N GLU A 196 36.48 -22.68 60.18
CA GLU A 196 37.51 -23.35 61.00
C GLU A 196 38.43 -24.26 60.17
N THR A 197 37.88 -25.03 59.23
CA THR A 197 38.68 -25.89 58.34
C THR A 197 39.41 -25.13 57.22
N GLY A 198 38.91 -23.95 56.83
CA GLY A 198 39.56 -23.06 55.86
C GLY A 198 40.74 -22.27 56.43
N ILE A 199 40.71 -21.96 57.73
CA ILE A 199 41.80 -21.25 58.43
C ILE A 199 42.99 -22.18 58.69
N GLN A 200 42.79 -23.48 58.91
CA GLN A 200 43.89 -24.45 59.09
C GLN A 200 44.66 -24.81 57.81
N LYS A 201 44.16 -24.49 56.62
CA LYS A 201 44.82 -24.80 55.33
C LYS A 201 45.55 -23.63 54.68
N ARG A 202 45.65 -22.48 55.34
CA ARG A 202 46.30 -21.28 54.79
C ARG A 202 47.52 -20.87 55.62
N GLU A 203 48.58 -21.67 55.58
CA GLU A 203 50.01 -21.28 55.68
C GLU A 203 50.88 -22.49 55.20
N PRO A 204 52.07 -22.32 54.59
CA PRO A 204 52.29 -21.69 53.29
C PRO A 204 53.03 -22.66 52.32
N HIS A 205 52.43 -23.00 51.18
CA HIS A 205 53.22 -23.46 50.01
C HIS A 205 53.18 -22.38 48.93
N ARG A 206 54.10 -21.42 49.09
CA ARG A 206 54.61 -20.58 48.01
C ARG A 206 55.45 -21.50 47.13
N GLU A 207 54.87 -22.05 46.07
CA GLU A 207 55.66 -22.61 44.99
C GLU A 207 55.15 -22.14 43.64
N LYS A 208 56.11 -21.59 42.89
CA LYS A 208 55.96 -20.87 41.64
C LYS A 208 55.46 -21.82 40.57
N THR A 209 54.23 -21.65 40.10
CA THR A 209 53.86 -22.08 38.75
C THR A 209 53.13 -20.94 38.05
N GLY A 210 53.82 -20.37 37.06
CA GLY A 210 53.28 -19.34 36.19
C GLY A 210 52.31 -19.98 35.20
N TYR A 211 51.02 -19.81 35.43
CA TYR A 211 50.02 -19.90 34.36
C TYR A 211 49.03 -18.75 34.53
N ARG A 212 49.15 -17.77 33.62
CA ARG A 212 48.21 -16.65 33.43
C ARG A 212 46.87 -17.24 33.00
N ARG A 213 45.93 -17.40 33.95
CA ARG A 213 44.52 -17.55 33.62
C ARG A 213 43.97 -16.15 33.37
N HIS A 214 43.48 -15.93 32.16
CA HIS A 214 42.73 -14.74 31.82
C HIS A 214 41.31 -14.91 32.40
N ASP A 215 41.07 -14.33 33.57
CA ASP A 215 39.74 -14.23 34.15
C ASP A 215 38.87 -13.29 33.29
N THR A 216 37.89 -13.86 32.58
CA THR A 216 36.93 -13.11 31.75
C THR A 216 35.61 -12.82 32.47
N THR A 217 35.48 -13.15 33.76
CA THR A 217 34.23 -12.98 34.55
C THR A 217 34.25 -11.80 35.52
N GLY A 218 35.33 -11.01 35.56
CA GLY A 218 35.35 -9.74 36.27
C GLY A 218 34.56 -8.65 35.53
N PRO A 219 34.23 -7.51 36.18
CA PRO A 219 33.53 -6.38 35.56
C PRO A 219 34.19 -5.88 34.26
N ALA A 220 35.51 -6.04 34.12
CA ALA A 220 36.25 -5.76 32.90
C ALA A 220 35.94 -6.72 31.72
N GLY A 221 35.52 -7.96 32.01
CA GLY A 221 35.08 -8.94 31.01
C GLY A 221 33.68 -8.62 30.48
N ILE A 222 32.78 -8.17 31.35
CA ILE A 222 31.43 -7.71 30.99
C ILE A 222 31.52 -6.45 30.11
N LEU A 223 32.41 -5.51 30.45
CA LEU A 223 32.68 -4.34 29.62
C LEU A 223 33.21 -4.71 28.21
N ARG A 224 34.09 -5.72 28.11
CA ARG A 224 34.58 -6.19 26.80
C ARG A 224 33.53 -6.93 25.97
N GLN A 225 32.59 -7.64 26.60
CA GLN A 225 31.46 -8.24 25.88
C GLN A 225 30.51 -7.16 25.35
N ARG A 226 30.25 -6.11 26.15
CA ARG A 226 29.45 -4.96 25.71
C ARG A 226 30.11 -4.21 24.55
N GLN A 227 31.41 -3.97 24.63
CA GLN A 227 32.17 -3.32 23.55
C GLN A 227 32.09 -4.11 22.24
N ARG A 228 32.25 -5.45 22.30
CA ARG A 228 32.12 -6.31 21.10
C ARG A 228 30.71 -6.31 20.50
N PHE A 229 29.69 -6.18 21.34
CA PHE A 229 28.30 -6.09 20.87
C PHE A 229 28.06 -4.74 20.16
N GLU A 230 28.53 -3.64 20.75
CA GLU A 230 28.44 -2.29 20.17
C GLU A 230 29.25 -2.18 18.86
N ASP A 231 30.44 -2.79 18.79
CA ASP A 231 31.24 -2.84 17.55
C ASP A 231 30.52 -3.63 16.44
N SER A 232 29.79 -4.70 16.76
CA SER A 232 29.04 -5.48 15.75
C SER A 232 27.84 -4.72 15.18
N LEU A 233 27.18 -3.89 16.00
CA LEU A 233 26.07 -3.03 15.55
C LEU A 233 26.55 -1.88 14.66
N GLN A 234 27.77 -1.39 14.87
CA GLN A 234 28.37 -0.40 13.97
C GLN A 234 28.78 -1.00 12.61
N ASP A 235 29.23 -2.24 12.60
CA ASP A 235 29.64 -2.93 11.36
C ASP A 235 28.43 -3.35 10.52
N GLU A 236 27.29 -3.66 11.15
CA GLU A 236 26.03 -3.94 10.47
C GLU A 236 25.44 -2.69 9.81
N ASN A 237 25.56 -1.51 10.47
CA ASN A 237 25.17 -0.22 9.87
C ASN A 237 26.09 0.25 8.73
N ARG A 238 27.30 -0.32 8.58
CA ARG A 238 28.19 -0.02 7.43
C ARG A 238 27.88 -0.84 6.18
N LYS A 239 27.05 -1.88 6.28
CA LYS A 239 26.69 -2.75 5.15
C LYS A 239 25.42 -2.33 4.43
N ILE A 240 24.80 -1.21 4.77
CA ILE A 240 23.73 -0.63 3.96
C ILE A 240 24.40 0.13 2.81
N PRO A 241 24.39 -0.40 1.56
CA PRO A 241 24.95 0.31 0.42
C PRO A 241 24.27 1.67 0.29
N GLY A 242 25.11 2.71 0.18
CA GLY A 242 24.71 4.10 0.20
C GLY A 242 23.58 4.40 -0.77
N ASN A 243 22.51 4.98 -0.23
CA ASN A 243 21.49 5.63 -1.02
C ASN A 243 22.11 6.90 -1.63
N GLU A 244 22.68 6.71 -2.82
CA GLU A 244 23.42 7.68 -3.60
C GLU A 244 22.50 8.86 -3.93
N LYS A 245 22.73 10.00 -3.25
CA LYS A 245 22.07 11.27 -3.51
C LYS A 245 22.32 11.70 -4.95
N ARG A 246 21.37 11.38 -5.85
CA ARG A 246 21.29 11.98 -7.17
C ARG A 246 20.91 13.44 -7.04
N HIS A 247 21.93 14.30 -7.09
CA HIS A 247 21.79 15.71 -7.42
C HIS A 247 21.08 15.84 -8.78
N ARG A 248 19.78 16.17 -8.77
CA ARG A 248 19.10 16.71 -9.95
C ARG A 248 19.40 18.21 -10.02
N THR A 249 20.33 18.54 -10.90
CA THR A 249 20.60 19.89 -11.42
C THR A 249 19.32 20.54 -11.95
N GLY A 250 19.14 21.80 -11.59
CA GLY A 250 17.95 22.59 -11.88
C GLY A 250 17.67 22.76 -13.38
N HIS A 251 16.38 22.77 -13.70
CA HIS A 251 15.89 23.27 -14.97
C HIS A 251 15.30 24.66 -14.77
N LYS A 252 15.84 25.61 -15.54
CA LYS A 252 15.48 27.02 -15.53
C LYS A 252 14.04 27.19 -15.98
N ARG A 253 13.36 28.12 -15.32
CA ARG A 253 12.06 28.66 -15.71
C ARG A 253 12.21 29.45 -17.00
N ASP A 254 11.56 29.02 -18.06
CA ASP A 254 11.26 29.90 -19.19
C ASP A 254 9.94 30.63 -18.95
N ARG A 255 10.08 31.94 -18.91
CA ARG A 255 9.07 32.96 -18.67
C ARG A 255 8.45 33.30 -20.02
N ILE A 256 7.33 32.69 -20.38
CA ILE A 256 6.57 33.12 -21.57
C ILE A 256 5.68 34.28 -21.17
N THR A 257 6.03 35.44 -21.70
CA THR A 257 5.31 36.71 -21.62
C THR A 257 4.04 36.69 -22.47
N SER A 258 2.96 37.13 -21.83
CA SER A 258 1.80 37.86 -22.36
C SER A 258 1.95 38.41 -23.80
N LYS A 259 0.98 38.09 -24.65
CA LYS A 259 0.49 38.99 -25.69
C LYS A 259 -1.03 39.12 -25.58
N LYS A 260 -1.44 40.37 -25.33
CA LYS A 260 -2.79 40.90 -25.51
C LYS A 260 -3.19 40.78 -27.00
N TYR A 261 -4.40 40.34 -27.27
CA TYR A 261 -5.29 40.87 -28.31
C TYR A 261 -6.73 40.75 -27.80
#